data_AF-A0A544Y3M2-F1
#
_entry.id   AF-A0A544Y3M2-F1
#
_cell.length_a   1.000
_cell.length_b   1.000
_cell.length_c   1.000
_cell.angle_alpha   90.00
_cell.angle_beta   90.00
_cell.angle_gamma   90.00
#
_symmetry.space_group_name_H-M   'P 1'
#
loop_
_entity.id
_entity.type
_entity.pdbx_description
1 polymer ?
#
loop_
_entity_poly.entity_id
_entity_poly.type
_entity_poly.pdbx_seq_one_letter_code
_entity_poly.pdbx_strand_id
1 'polypeptide(L)'
;MTNTTSSQRTDWHVSLIGGLKRRGAERMPADTVVITPVGGADLDLRDARIEEVTSVTKISLLGGVRLRVPADVTVEVEGFSLIGGRSVEPGPPDTPDASGRVVRVRNYSVIGGVDITRG
;
A
#
# COMPACT_ATOMS: atom_id res chain seq x y z
N MET A 1 9.22 33.75 7.93
CA MET A 1 8.58 33.22 6.69
C MET A 1 9.36 31.99 6.26
N THR A 2 8.84 30.78 6.49
CA THR A 2 9.39 29.54 5.91
C THR A 2 8.21 28.68 5.46
N ASN A 3 7.77 28.91 4.22
CA ASN A 3 6.84 28.01 3.55
C ASN A 3 7.61 26.78 3.08
N THR A 4 7.54 25.70 3.86
CA THR A 4 7.89 24.36 3.37
C THR A 4 6.64 23.71 2.82
N THR A 5 6.16 24.18 1.68
CA THR A 5 5.17 23.44 0.90
C THR A 5 5.94 22.40 0.10
N SER A 6 6.33 21.28 0.72
CA SER A 6 6.76 20.12 -0.05
C SER A 6 5.53 19.63 -0.82
N SER A 7 5.44 19.97 -2.10
CA SER A 7 4.55 19.29 -3.04
C SER A 7 4.86 17.80 -2.91
N GLN A 8 3.99 17.04 -2.25
CA GLN A 8 4.11 15.60 -2.19
C GLN A 8 3.88 15.10 -3.62
N ARG A 9 4.96 14.80 -4.34
CA ARG A 9 4.87 14.22 -5.68
C ARG A 9 4.32 12.82 -5.55
N THR A 10 3.23 12.55 -6.24
CA THR A 10 2.76 11.19 -6.47
C THR A 10 3.83 10.41 -7.23
N ASP A 11 4.20 9.24 -6.72
CA ASP A 11 5.10 8.30 -7.38
C ASP A 11 4.28 7.41 -8.33
N TRP A 12 4.60 7.43 -9.62
CA TRP A 12 3.87 6.67 -10.65
C TRP A 12 4.73 5.52 -11.15
N HIS A 13 4.17 4.31 -11.11
CA HIS A 13 4.79 3.10 -11.64
C HIS A 13 3.86 2.45 -12.66
N VAL A 14 4.25 2.47 -13.93
CA VAL A 14 3.47 1.92 -15.04
C VAL A 14 4.27 0.82 -15.74
N SER A 15 3.67 -0.36 -15.90
CA SER A 15 4.31 -1.50 -16.57
C SER A 15 3.27 -2.40 -17.25
N LEU A 16 3.64 -3.08 -18.34
CA LEU A 16 2.71 -4.01 -19.02
C LEU A 16 2.61 -5.37 -18.31
N ILE A 17 3.73 -5.85 -17.78
CA ILE A 17 3.84 -7.09 -17.03
C ILE A 17 4.78 -6.82 -15.85
N GLY A 18 4.41 -7.28 -14.66
CA GLY A 18 5.16 -7.10 -13.43
C GLY A 18 4.54 -6.02 -12.53
N GLY A 19 5.37 -5.13 -12.00
CA GLY A 19 4.91 -4.03 -11.17
C GLY A 19 5.91 -3.64 -10.10
N LEU A 20 5.41 -3.02 -9.03
CA LEU A 20 6.25 -2.40 -8.01
C LEU A 20 6.62 -3.42 -6.94
N LYS A 21 7.92 -3.64 -6.74
CA LYS A 21 8.45 -4.35 -5.56
C LYS A 21 9.25 -3.39 -4.72
N ARG A 22 8.93 -3.29 -3.43
CA ARG A 22 9.63 -2.38 -2.52
C ARG A 22 9.81 -3.05 -1.16
N ARG A 23 11.07 -3.22 -0.76
CA ARG A 23 11.46 -3.81 0.53
C ARG A 23 12.58 -2.99 1.14
N GLY A 24 12.57 -2.84 2.47
CA GLY A 24 13.62 -2.11 3.20
C GLY A 24 13.78 -0.65 2.76
N ALA A 25 12.71 -0.01 2.29
CA ALA A 25 12.77 1.39 1.89
C ALA A 25 12.78 2.29 3.12
N GLU A 26 13.74 3.18 3.22
CA GLU A 26 13.85 4.15 4.34
C GLU A 26 12.59 5.04 4.46
N ARG A 27 11.93 5.32 3.33
CA ARG A 27 10.69 6.13 3.28
C ARG A 27 9.79 5.70 2.13
N MET A 28 8.49 5.60 2.39
CA MET A 28 7.45 5.43 1.37
C MET A 28 6.95 6.80 0.90
N PRO A 29 6.79 7.05 -0.42
CA PRO A 29 6.08 8.25 -0.89
C PRO A 29 4.64 8.24 -0.34
N ALA A 30 4.13 9.40 0.06
CA ALA A 30 2.78 9.48 0.62
C ALA A 30 1.69 9.10 -0.38
N ASP A 31 1.93 9.25 -1.68
CA ASP A 31 1.01 8.80 -2.72
C ASP A 31 1.77 8.00 -3.78
N THR A 32 1.40 6.72 -3.94
CA THR A 32 1.98 5.83 -4.94
C THR A 32 0.88 5.25 -5.82
N VAL A 33 1.07 5.30 -7.14
CA VAL A 33 0.12 4.76 -8.13
C VAL A 33 0.81 3.71 -8.98
N VAL A 34 0.27 2.48 -8.98
CA VAL A 34 0.77 1.33 -9.73
C VAL A 34 -0.27 0.91 -10.76
N ILE A 35 0.06 1.02 -12.05
CA ILE A 35 -0.81 0.62 -13.15
C ILE A 35 -0.13 -0.48 -13.93
N THR A 36 -0.75 -1.67 -13.95
CA THR A 36 -0.23 -2.79 -14.72
C THR A 36 -1.34 -3.76 -15.13
N PRO A 37 -1.46 -4.14 -16.41
CA PRO A 37 -2.40 -5.18 -16.84
C PRO A 37 -2.18 -6.51 -16.11
N VAL A 38 -0.92 -6.96 -15.99
CA VAL A 38 -0.57 -8.25 -15.38
C VAL A 38 0.51 -8.07 -14.32
N GLY A 39 0.13 -8.25 -13.06
CA GLY A 39 1.02 -8.23 -11.91
C GLY A 39 0.50 -7.28 -10.80
N GLY A 40 1.39 -6.63 -10.07
CA GLY A 40 0.94 -5.79 -8.97
C GLY A 40 2.01 -5.19 -8.08
N ALA A 41 1.66 -4.96 -6.83
CA ALA A 41 2.51 -4.28 -5.86
C ALA A 41 2.86 -5.23 -4.71
N ASP A 42 4.14 -5.49 -4.49
CA ASP A 42 4.67 -6.23 -3.33
C ASP A 42 5.49 -5.24 -2.49
N LEU A 43 4.88 -4.76 -1.40
CA LEU A 43 5.39 -3.69 -0.56
C LEU A 43 5.65 -4.22 0.84
N ASP A 44 6.83 -3.93 1.37
CA ASP A 44 7.21 -4.19 2.75
C ASP A 44 7.61 -2.88 3.41
N LEU A 45 6.72 -2.40 4.28
CA LEU A 45 6.82 -1.11 4.98
C LEU A 45 7.16 -1.31 6.47
N ARG A 46 7.47 -2.52 6.93
CA ARG A 46 7.76 -2.81 8.35
C ARG A 46 8.92 -1.98 8.89
N ASP A 47 9.95 -1.76 8.07
CA ASP A 47 11.11 -0.93 8.40
C ASP A 47 11.03 0.50 7.83
N ALA A 48 9.92 0.86 7.17
CA ALA A 48 9.82 2.11 6.45
C ALA A 48 9.30 3.24 7.33
N ARG A 49 9.81 4.46 7.10
CA ARG A 49 9.18 5.67 7.65
C ARG A 49 7.87 5.94 6.89
N ILE A 50 6.76 5.71 7.56
CA ILE A 50 5.40 5.95 7.08
C ILE A 50 4.97 7.36 7.53
N GLU A 51 4.48 8.15 6.59
CA GLU A 51 3.88 9.47 6.86
C GLU A 51 2.54 9.31 7.60
N GLU A 52 1.94 10.39 8.10
CA GLU A 52 0.63 10.33 8.78
C GLU A 52 -0.45 9.63 7.93
N VAL A 53 -0.45 9.92 6.63
CA VAL A 53 -1.27 9.21 5.63
C VAL A 53 -0.39 8.80 4.46
N THR A 54 -0.39 7.50 4.15
CA THR A 54 0.29 6.94 2.98
C THR A 54 -0.72 6.18 2.13
N SER A 55 -0.80 6.47 0.84
CA SER A 55 -1.75 5.89 -0.10
C SER A 55 -1.06 5.09 -1.20
N VAL A 56 -1.62 3.91 -1.48
CA VAL A 56 -1.19 3.03 -2.57
C VAL A 56 -2.41 2.72 -3.42
N THR A 57 -2.43 3.25 -4.64
CA THR A 57 -3.48 2.96 -5.62
C THR A 57 -2.95 2.00 -6.66
N LYS A 58 -3.67 0.89 -6.88
CA LYS A 58 -3.30 -0.14 -7.84
C LYS A 58 -4.45 -0.45 -8.78
N ILE A 59 -4.14 -0.48 -10.08
CA ILE A 59 -5.09 -0.79 -11.15
C ILE A 59 -4.52 -1.91 -12.03
N SER A 60 -5.28 -3.00 -12.24
CA SER A 60 -4.87 -4.10 -13.12
C SER A 60 -6.01 -4.93 -13.72
N LEU A 61 -5.65 -5.79 -14.68
CA LEU A 61 -6.52 -6.91 -15.06
C LEU A 61 -6.23 -8.13 -14.17
N LEU A 62 -4.98 -8.56 -14.09
CA LEU A 62 -4.55 -9.72 -13.31
C LEU A 62 -3.54 -9.31 -12.22
N GLY A 63 -3.71 -9.81 -11.01
CA GLY A 63 -2.82 -9.63 -9.87
C GLY A 63 -3.35 -8.65 -8.81
N GLY A 64 -2.56 -8.37 -7.78
CA GLY A 64 -3.06 -7.73 -6.56
C GLY A 64 -2.06 -6.82 -5.85
N VAL A 65 -2.34 -6.55 -4.58
CA VAL A 65 -1.43 -5.86 -3.67
C VAL A 65 -1.08 -6.82 -2.54
N ARG A 66 0.21 -6.96 -2.25
CA ARG A 66 0.71 -7.61 -1.05
C ARG A 66 1.47 -6.59 -0.23
N LEU A 67 0.95 -6.27 0.96
CA LEU A 67 1.45 -5.19 1.79
C LEU A 67 1.80 -5.72 3.18
N ARG A 68 3.03 -5.45 3.64
CA ARG A 68 3.43 -5.68 5.04
C ARG A 68 3.57 -4.33 5.70
N VAL A 69 2.92 -4.14 6.84
CA VAL A 69 3.01 -2.91 7.63
C VAL A 69 3.44 -3.23 9.06
N PRO A 70 4.01 -2.23 9.76
CA PRO A 70 4.21 -2.30 11.20
C PRO A 70 2.89 -2.57 11.94
N ALA A 71 3.00 -3.23 13.10
CA ALA A 71 1.86 -3.58 13.95
C ALA A 71 1.04 -2.38 14.48
N ASP A 72 1.63 -1.19 14.57
CA ASP A 72 1.02 0.01 15.15
C ASP A 72 0.30 0.90 14.11
N VAL A 73 0.18 0.42 12.87
CA VAL A 73 -0.37 1.16 11.73
C VAL A 73 -1.78 0.68 11.37
N THR A 74 -2.69 1.65 11.26
CA THR A 74 -4.04 1.41 10.74
C THR A 74 -3.99 1.21 9.23
N VAL A 75 -4.69 0.18 8.73
CA VAL A 75 -4.77 -0.11 7.29
C VAL A 75 -6.22 0.00 6.83
N GLU A 76 -6.45 0.87 5.86
CA GLU A 76 -7.74 1.07 5.22
C GLU A 76 -7.69 0.47 3.81
N VAL A 77 -8.64 -0.41 3.47
CA VAL A 77 -8.69 -1.07 2.15
C VAL A 77 -9.94 -0.63 1.38
N GLU A 78 -9.72 -0.08 0.20
CA GLU A 78 -10.73 0.46 -0.71
C GLU A 78 -10.67 -0.23 -2.09
N GLY A 79 -11.67 0.05 -2.94
CA GLY A 79 -11.76 -0.44 -4.32
C GLY A 79 -12.57 -1.72 -4.49
N PHE A 80 -12.25 -2.55 -5.48
CA PHE A 80 -12.86 -3.86 -5.68
C PHE A 80 -11.96 -4.82 -6.47
N SER A 81 -12.23 -6.11 -6.35
CA SER A 81 -11.65 -7.15 -7.22
C SER A 81 -12.80 -8.02 -7.71
N LEU A 82 -12.95 -8.19 -9.03
CA LEU A 82 -14.10 -8.94 -9.57
C LEU A 82 -14.01 -10.43 -9.22
N ILE A 83 -12.80 -11.00 -9.26
CA ILE A 83 -12.49 -12.38 -8.89
C ILE A 83 -11.31 -12.37 -7.90
N GLY A 84 -11.50 -12.99 -6.73
CA GLY A 84 -10.51 -13.09 -5.66
C GLY A 84 -11.03 -12.50 -4.35
N GLY A 85 -10.19 -11.84 -3.55
CA GLY A 85 -10.59 -11.41 -2.21
C GLY A 85 -9.66 -10.42 -1.51
N ARG A 86 -10.02 -10.10 -0.27
CA ARG A 86 -9.24 -9.25 0.64
C ARG A 86 -8.94 -10.05 1.89
N SER A 87 -7.67 -10.14 2.24
CA SER A 87 -7.18 -10.70 3.49
C SER A 87 -6.47 -9.60 4.27
N VAL A 88 -6.88 -9.39 5.51
CA VAL A 88 -6.25 -8.44 6.42
C VAL A 88 -5.97 -9.19 7.71
N GLU A 89 -4.70 -9.47 7.94
CA GLU A 89 -4.28 -10.18 9.16
C GLU A 89 -4.47 -9.25 10.37
N PRO A 90 -5.11 -9.74 11.45
CA PRO A 90 -5.18 -8.98 12.70
C PRO A 90 -3.77 -8.70 13.21
N GLY A 91 -3.57 -7.50 13.77
CA GLY A 91 -2.31 -7.17 14.43
C GLY A 91 -2.12 -8.00 15.71
N PRO A 92 -0.91 -7.96 16.31
CA PRO A 92 -0.68 -8.55 17.62
C PRO A 92 -1.71 -8.03 18.64
N PRO A 93 -2.26 -8.91 19.52
CA PRO A 93 -3.40 -8.59 20.39
C PRO A 93 -3.18 -7.40 21.35
N ASP A 94 -1.92 -7.00 21.56
CA ASP A 94 -1.53 -5.96 22.52
C ASP A 94 -0.92 -4.70 21.87
N THR A 95 -1.07 -4.52 20.55
CA THR A 95 -0.62 -3.30 19.87
C THR A 95 -1.83 -2.46 19.48
N PRO A 96 -2.22 -1.45 20.28
CA PRO A 96 -3.20 -0.48 19.82
C PRO A 96 -2.68 0.22 18.56
N ASP A 97 -3.57 0.62 17.67
CA ASP A 97 -3.30 1.55 16.56
C ASP A 97 -2.93 2.94 17.15
N ALA A 98 -1.77 3.03 17.80
CA ALA A 98 -1.38 4.12 18.68
C ALA A 98 -0.61 5.21 17.95
N SER A 99 -0.11 4.93 16.75
CA SER A 99 0.74 5.87 16.03
C SER A 99 -0.05 6.95 15.29
N GLY A 100 -1.36 6.78 15.12
CA GLY A 100 -2.21 7.64 14.28
C GLY A 100 -1.86 7.62 12.79
N ARG A 101 -1.04 6.65 12.35
CA ARG A 101 -0.60 6.54 10.94
C ARG A 101 -1.54 5.62 10.20
N VAL A 102 -1.93 6.04 9.00
CA VAL A 102 -2.90 5.33 8.16
C VAL A 102 -2.26 4.96 6.82
N VAL A 103 -2.31 3.68 6.47
CA VAL A 103 -1.97 3.20 5.13
C VAL A 103 -3.25 2.85 4.37
N ARG A 104 -3.54 3.61 3.33
CA ARG A 104 -4.71 3.44 2.45
C ARG A 104 -4.33 2.62 1.22
N VAL A 105 -4.96 1.47 1.04
CA VAL A 105 -4.77 0.61 -0.13
C VAL A 105 -6.02 0.64 -1.00
N ARG A 106 -5.93 1.28 -2.17
CA ARG A 106 -6.98 1.29 -3.20
C ARG A 106 -6.61 0.27 -4.27
N ASN A 107 -7.32 -0.86 -4.31
CA ASN A 107 -7.08 -1.87 -5.33
C ASN A 107 -8.29 -2.01 -6.26
N TYR A 108 -8.05 -1.86 -7.56
CA TYR A 108 -9.02 -2.09 -8.63
C TYR A 108 -8.46 -3.17 -9.55
N SER A 109 -9.05 -4.36 -9.52
CA SER A 109 -8.59 -5.48 -10.36
C SER A 109 -9.73 -6.35 -10.90
N VAL A 110 -9.50 -7.02 -12.03
CA VAL A 110 -10.43 -8.04 -12.54
C VAL A 110 -10.21 -9.37 -11.81
N ILE A 111 -8.98 -9.88 -11.80
CA ILE A 111 -8.59 -11.08 -11.06
C ILE A 111 -7.44 -10.75 -10.12
N GLY A 112 -7.59 -11.01 -8.83
CA GLY A 112 -6.57 -10.75 -7.83
C GLY A 112 -7.16 -10.36 -6.48
N GLY A 113 -6.40 -9.60 -5.70
CA GLY A 113 -6.83 -9.27 -4.36
C GLY A 113 -5.87 -8.38 -3.60
N VAL A 114 -6.18 -8.20 -2.33
CA VAL A 114 -5.33 -7.49 -1.38
C VAL A 114 -4.99 -8.45 -0.26
N ASP A 115 -3.70 -8.56 0.05
CA ASP A 115 -3.16 -9.38 1.12
C ASP A 115 -2.31 -8.49 2.03
N ILE A 116 -2.76 -8.31 3.26
CA ILE A 116 -2.13 -7.44 4.25
C ILE A 116 -1.70 -8.27 5.45
N THR A 117 -0.40 -8.17 5.76
CA THR A 117 0.20 -8.74 6.97
C THR A 117 0.66 -7.61 7.88
N ARG A 118 0.37 -7.74 9.18
CA ARG A 118 0.85 -6.84 10.23
C ARG A 118 1.88 -7.56 11.08
N GLY A 119 3.01 -6.92 11.38
CA GLY A 119 4.03 -7.46 12.27
C GLY A 119 5.31 -6.66 12.29
#